data_AF-A0A1E5L978-F1
#
_entry.id   AF-A0A1E5L978-F1
#
_cell.length_a   1.000
_cell.length_b   1.000
_cell.length_c   1.000
_cell.angle_alpha   90.00
_cell.angle_beta   90.00
_cell.angle_gamma   90.00
#
_symmetry.space_group_name_H-M   'P 1'
#
loop_
_entity.id
_entity.type
_entity.pdbx_description
1 polymer ?
#
loop_
_entity_poly.entity_id
_entity_poly.type
_entity_poly.pdbx_seq_one_letter_code
_entity_poly.pdbx_strand_id
1 'polypeptide(L)'
;MKPKSSNILVLSLIVSIIFNIYVYHIYNHKITQNQSINQNSLWEISVYGESLANSLHIFLDHSNGDLNQHMEIDLYNSWRVVIGASRSINGCLNRIRPYEMDQNVPKWILFQYSLLRVDMFLHSMNLKFLRNGDYSITSEERQQLESVIKVYETIRDEYKSESNSPVSFIDLLSEQMMIIDEHYTNTIEVIKGF
;
A
#
# COMPACT_ATOMS: atom_id res chain seq x y z
N MET A 1 17.61 -53.94 32.27
CA MET A 1 17.25 -54.35 30.89
C MET A 1 17.67 -53.24 29.95
N LYS A 2 18.59 -53.48 29.00
CA LYS A 2 18.92 -52.48 27.97
C LYS A 2 17.68 -52.28 27.10
N PRO A 3 17.20 -51.03 26.88
CA PRO A 3 16.11 -50.79 25.95
C PRO A 3 16.49 -51.38 24.59
N LYS A 4 15.61 -52.22 24.02
CA LYS A 4 15.79 -52.70 22.64
C LYS A 4 15.88 -51.48 21.74
N SER A 5 16.88 -51.43 20.85
CA SER A 5 17.13 -50.31 19.93
C SER A 5 15.87 -49.84 19.20
N SER A 6 14.96 -50.76 18.87
CA SER A 6 13.63 -50.47 18.30
C SER A 6 12.78 -49.52 19.15
N ASN A 7 12.80 -49.61 20.47
CA ASN A 7 12.00 -48.75 21.35
C ASN A 7 12.55 -47.33 21.40
N ILE A 8 13.88 -47.18 21.29
CA ILE A 8 14.53 -45.87 21.24
C ILE A 8 14.21 -45.18 19.90
N LEU A 9 14.22 -45.93 18.80
CA LEU A 9 13.87 -45.42 17.48
C LEU A 9 12.41 -44.97 17.41
N VAL A 10 11.47 -45.77 17.95
CA VAL A 10 10.05 -45.41 18.00
C VAL A 10 9.84 -44.15 18.85
N LEU A 11 10.49 -44.05 20.02
CA LEU A 11 10.40 -42.86 20.85
C LEU A 11 10.97 -41.62 20.14
N SER A 12 12.12 -41.76 19.47
CA SER A 12 12.74 -40.67 18.69
C SER A 12 11.84 -40.22 17.54
N LEU A 13 11.15 -41.15 16.87
CA LEU A 13 10.18 -40.85 15.83
C LEU A 13 8.98 -40.07 16.39
N ILE A 14 8.41 -40.50 17.52
CA ILE A 14 7.28 -39.82 18.18
C ILE A 14 7.68 -38.40 18.59
N VAL A 15 8.83 -38.23 19.23
CA VAL A 15 9.36 -36.91 19.63
C VAL A 15 9.55 -36.02 18.40
N SER A 16 10.09 -36.57 17.31
CA SER A 16 10.27 -35.82 16.06
C SER A 16 8.94 -35.41 15.44
N ILE A 17 7.92 -36.27 15.45
CA ILE A 17 6.58 -35.94 14.93
C ILE A 17 5.95 -34.83 15.77
N ILE A 18 5.95 -34.95 17.09
CA ILE A 18 5.40 -33.93 18.00
C ILE A 18 6.10 -32.59 17.81
N PHE A 19 7.44 -32.60 17.71
CA PHE A 19 8.23 -31.40 17.45
C PHE A 19 7.87 -30.75 16.11
N ASN A 20 7.74 -31.53 15.03
CA ASN A 20 7.35 -31.01 13.73
C ASN A 20 5.93 -30.40 13.74
N ILE A 21 4.97 -31.04 14.40
CA ILE A 21 3.61 -30.50 14.57
C ILE A 21 3.64 -29.18 15.33
N TYR A 22 4.44 -29.10 16.41
CA TYR A 22 4.60 -27.87 17.18
C TYR A 22 5.21 -26.73 16.35
N VAL A 23 6.29 -27.00 15.61
CA VAL A 23 6.91 -26.01 14.72
C VAL A 23 5.94 -25.56 13.64
N TYR A 24 5.20 -26.50 13.04
CA TYR A 24 4.19 -26.20 12.03
C TYR A 24 3.09 -25.27 12.56
N HIS A 25 2.58 -25.52 13.77
CA HIS A 25 1.57 -24.64 14.37
C HIS A 25 2.09 -23.22 14.64
N ILE A 26 3.31 -23.08 15.15
CA ILE A 26 3.93 -21.76 15.35
C ILE A 26 4.09 -21.03 14.02
N TYR A 27 4.55 -21.74 13.00
CA TYR A 27 4.76 -21.16 11.68
C TYR A 27 3.45 -20.68 11.07
N ASN A 28 2.40 -21.51 11.07
CA ASN A 28 1.09 -21.13 10.57
C ASN A 28 0.47 -19.97 11.36
N HIS A 29 0.61 -19.96 12.68
CA HIS A 29 0.12 -18.86 13.50
C HIS A 29 0.77 -17.53 13.11
N LYS A 30 2.09 -17.54 12.89
CA LYS A 30 2.83 -16.35 12.42
C LYS A 30 2.38 -15.90 11.04
N ILE A 31 2.15 -16.83 10.09
CA ILE A 31 1.61 -16.49 8.76
C ILE A 31 0.25 -15.80 8.91
N THR A 32 -0.68 -16.42 9.63
CA THR A 32 -2.02 -15.86 9.81
C THR A 32 -1.98 -14.48 10.49
N GLN A 33 -1.08 -14.29 11.46
CA GLN A 33 -0.86 -12.99 12.08
C GLN A 33 -0.37 -11.95 11.08
N ASN A 34 0.62 -12.28 10.24
CA ASN A 34 1.14 -11.38 9.22
C ASN A 34 0.09 -11.06 8.14
N GLN A 35 -0.70 -12.04 7.73
CA GLN A 35 -1.82 -11.84 6.82
C GLN A 35 -2.85 -10.87 7.42
N SER A 36 -3.19 -11.03 8.70
CA SER A 36 -4.07 -10.11 9.42
C SER A 36 -3.49 -8.68 9.52
N ILE A 37 -2.18 -8.55 9.77
CA ILE A 37 -1.49 -7.25 9.76
C ILE A 37 -1.61 -6.56 8.39
N ASN A 38 -1.46 -7.31 7.29
CA ASN A 38 -1.61 -6.77 5.94
C ASN A 38 -3.05 -6.30 5.67
N GLN A 39 -4.05 -7.07 6.13
CA GLN A 39 -5.45 -6.67 6.02
C GLN A 39 -5.76 -5.39 6.80
N ASN A 40 -5.29 -5.32 8.06
CA ASN A 40 -5.47 -4.11 8.87
C ASN A 40 -4.76 -2.91 8.24
N SER A 41 -3.56 -3.11 7.70
CA SER A 41 -2.82 -2.04 7.00
C SER A 41 -3.56 -1.57 5.76
N LEU A 42 -4.20 -2.46 5.01
CA LEU A 42 -5.01 -2.08 3.86
C LEU A 42 -6.25 -1.28 4.26
N TRP A 43 -6.93 -1.68 5.35
CA TRP A 43 -8.04 -0.89 5.90
C TRP A 43 -7.59 0.52 6.30
N GLU A 44 -6.47 0.64 7.00
CA GLU A 44 -5.92 1.95 7.38
C GLU A 44 -5.57 2.78 6.13
N ILE A 45 -4.97 2.15 5.11
CA ILE A 45 -4.67 2.79 3.84
C ILE A 45 -5.94 3.27 3.14
N SER A 46 -7.04 2.52 3.16
CA SER A 46 -8.30 2.95 2.53
C SER A 46 -8.90 4.17 3.24
N VAL A 47 -8.84 4.20 4.57
CA VAL A 47 -9.30 5.35 5.39
C VAL A 47 -8.44 6.59 5.17
N TYR A 48 -7.11 6.46 5.24
CA TYR A 48 -6.22 7.60 5.00
C TYR A 48 -6.24 8.05 3.53
N GLY A 49 -6.37 7.10 2.61
CA GLY A 49 -6.48 7.34 1.17
C GLY A 49 -7.72 8.15 0.83
N GLU A 50 -8.86 7.88 1.46
CA GLU A 50 -10.07 8.68 1.28
C GLU A 50 -9.86 10.15 1.69
N SER A 51 -9.22 10.39 2.84
CA SER A 51 -8.88 11.75 3.30
C SER A 51 -7.90 12.45 2.34
N LEU A 52 -6.92 11.71 1.82
CA LEU A 52 -5.95 12.19 0.85
C LEU A 52 -6.64 12.60 -0.47
N ALA A 53 -7.46 11.72 -1.03
CA ALA A 53 -8.18 11.96 -2.28
C ALA A 53 -9.12 13.18 -2.17
N ASN A 54 -9.90 13.27 -1.09
CA ASN A 54 -10.79 14.41 -0.85
C ASN A 54 -10.01 15.73 -0.76
N SER A 55 -8.84 15.70 -0.11
CA SER A 55 -7.99 16.89 0.01
C SER A 55 -7.34 17.27 -1.33
N LEU A 56 -6.99 16.29 -2.16
CA LEU A 56 -6.49 16.54 -3.51
C LEU A 56 -7.57 17.12 -4.43
N HIS A 57 -8.83 16.69 -4.33
CA HIS A 57 -9.95 17.33 -5.05
C HIS A 57 -10.03 18.82 -4.69
N ILE A 58 -10.05 19.15 -3.40
CA ILE A 58 -10.07 20.55 -2.93
C ILE A 58 -8.85 21.31 -3.47
N PHE A 59 -7.66 20.72 -3.41
CA PHE A 59 -6.45 21.35 -3.93
C PHE A 59 -6.55 21.64 -5.44
N LEU A 60 -6.98 20.66 -6.22
CA LEU A 60 -7.07 20.79 -7.67
C LEU A 60 -8.14 21.79 -8.10
N ASP A 61 -9.27 21.87 -7.40
CA ASP A 61 -10.34 22.83 -7.69
C ASP A 61 -9.88 24.29 -7.56
N HIS A 62 -8.96 24.56 -6.63
CA HIS A 62 -8.48 25.92 -6.36
C HIS A 62 -7.17 26.28 -7.08
N SER A 63 -6.44 25.30 -7.61
CA SER A 63 -5.13 25.49 -8.25
C SER A 63 -5.15 26.15 -9.65
N ASN A 64 -6.32 26.31 -10.27
CA ASN A 64 -6.46 26.83 -11.65
C ASN A 64 -6.94 28.30 -11.74
N GLY A 65 -7.13 29.00 -10.61
CA GLY A 65 -7.71 30.36 -10.58
C GLY A 65 -6.71 31.46 -10.22
N ASP A 66 -7.13 32.72 -10.39
CA ASP A 66 -6.44 33.87 -9.82
C ASP A 66 -6.44 33.74 -8.29
N LEU A 67 -5.26 33.50 -7.72
CA LEU A 67 -5.08 33.27 -6.29
C LEU A 67 -5.45 34.53 -5.50
N ASN A 68 -6.46 34.40 -4.64
CA ASN A 68 -6.70 35.34 -3.55
C ASN A 68 -6.27 34.70 -2.23
N GLN A 69 -6.14 35.51 -1.18
CA GLN A 69 -5.66 35.06 0.13
C GLN A 69 -6.48 33.90 0.73
N HIS A 70 -7.79 33.82 0.46
CA HIS A 70 -8.62 32.72 0.96
C HIS A 70 -8.28 31.41 0.22
N MET A 71 -8.11 31.47 -1.10
CA MET A 71 -7.73 30.32 -1.93
C MET A 71 -6.33 29.79 -1.56
N GLU A 72 -5.37 30.67 -1.26
CA GLU A 72 -4.04 30.25 -0.79
C GLU A 72 -4.11 29.48 0.53
N ILE A 73 -4.99 29.89 1.46
CA ILE A 73 -5.21 29.19 2.72
C ILE A 73 -5.81 27.81 2.47
N ASP A 74 -6.77 27.68 1.55
CA ASP A 74 -7.40 26.40 1.21
C ASP A 74 -6.40 25.46 0.52
N LEU A 75 -5.56 25.96 -0.39
CA LEU A 75 -4.48 25.21 -1.03
C LEU A 75 -3.43 24.75 -0.01
N TYR A 76 -3.02 25.63 0.91
CA TYR A 76 -2.09 25.30 1.98
C TYR A 76 -2.65 24.21 2.92
N ASN A 77 -3.89 24.38 3.37
CA ASN A 77 -4.54 23.45 4.29
C ASN A 77 -4.80 22.09 3.66
N SER A 78 -5.35 22.07 2.44
CA SER A 78 -5.59 20.82 1.70
C SER A 78 -4.29 20.05 1.48
N TRP A 79 -3.24 20.71 0.99
CA TRP A 79 -1.96 20.03 0.77
C TRP A 79 -1.31 19.53 2.07
N ARG A 80 -1.45 20.25 3.18
CA ARG A 80 -1.01 19.75 4.50
C ARG A 80 -1.71 18.46 4.89
N VAL A 81 -3.00 18.32 4.60
CA VAL A 81 -3.74 17.08 4.85
C VAL A 81 -3.24 15.97 3.93
N VAL A 82 -3.00 16.25 2.64
CA VAL A 82 -2.41 15.28 1.68
C VAL A 82 -1.12 14.69 2.21
N ILE A 83 -0.17 15.53 2.65
CA ILE A 83 1.12 15.07 3.17
C ILE A 83 0.98 14.36 4.51
N GLY A 84 0.07 14.81 5.37
CA GLY A 84 -0.26 14.11 6.61
C GLY A 84 -0.76 12.70 6.36
N ALA A 85 -1.71 12.54 5.45
CA ALA A 85 -2.27 11.25 5.05
C ALA A 85 -1.21 10.36 4.37
N SER A 86 -0.40 10.91 3.45
CA SER A 86 0.69 10.17 2.78
C SER A 86 1.66 9.56 3.80
N ARG A 87 2.04 10.31 4.85
CA ARG A 87 2.89 9.79 5.93
C ARG A 87 2.25 8.65 6.71
N SER A 88 0.96 8.76 7.02
CA SER A 88 0.21 7.68 7.68
C SER A 88 0.17 6.43 6.81
N ILE A 89 -0.08 6.59 5.51
CA ILE A 89 -0.08 5.51 4.51
C ILE A 89 1.31 4.85 4.45
N ASN A 90 2.39 5.64 4.33
CA ASN A 90 3.77 5.12 4.34
C ASN A 90 4.06 4.31 5.63
N GLY A 91 3.58 4.78 6.78
CA GLY A 91 3.61 4.03 8.03
C GLY A 91 2.94 2.65 7.94
N CYS A 92 1.81 2.55 7.23
CA CYS A 92 1.12 1.28 6.94
C CYS A 92 1.94 0.41 5.98
N LEU A 93 2.51 0.99 4.91
CA LEU A 93 3.34 0.27 3.94
C LEU A 93 4.54 -0.41 4.59
N ASN A 94 5.17 0.23 5.58
CA ASN A 94 6.30 -0.36 6.33
C ASN A 94 5.89 -1.56 7.21
N ARG A 95 4.61 -1.69 7.55
CA ARG A 95 4.08 -2.84 8.31
C ARG A 95 3.72 -4.02 7.42
N ILE A 96 3.41 -3.79 6.15
CA ILE A 96 3.04 -4.84 5.21
C ILE A 96 4.17 -5.89 5.10
N ARG A 97 3.78 -7.17 5.04
CA ARG A 97 4.64 -8.35 4.90
C ARG A 97 4.19 -9.13 3.66
N PRO A 98 4.66 -8.75 2.45
CA PRO A 98 4.17 -9.36 1.21
C PRO A 98 4.47 -10.85 1.10
N TYR A 99 5.62 -11.30 1.63
CA TYR A 99 6.11 -12.68 1.50
C TYR A 99 5.27 -13.74 2.22
N GLU A 100 4.35 -13.33 3.08
CA GLU A 100 3.51 -14.21 3.91
C GLU A 100 2.08 -14.34 3.31
N MET A 101 1.90 -13.92 2.05
CA MET A 101 0.61 -13.85 1.36
C MET A 101 0.39 -14.99 0.36
N ASP A 102 1.11 -16.10 0.51
CA ASP A 102 0.99 -17.30 -0.33
C ASP A 102 1.06 -16.95 -1.84
N GLN A 103 0.10 -17.42 -2.64
CA GLN A 103 0.03 -17.14 -4.08
C GLN A 103 -0.15 -15.65 -4.44
N ASN A 104 -0.46 -14.79 -3.46
CA ASN A 104 -0.67 -13.37 -3.68
C ASN A 104 0.60 -12.51 -3.44
N VAL A 105 1.75 -13.11 -3.09
CA VAL A 105 3.01 -12.36 -2.85
C VAL A 105 3.30 -11.35 -3.97
N PRO A 106 3.29 -11.69 -5.28
CA PRO A 106 3.64 -10.74 -6.33
C PRO A 106 2.71 -9.52 -6.34
N LYS A 107 1.41 -9.74 -6.12
CA LYS A 107 0.43 -8.67 -6.10
C LYS A 107 0.63 -7.75 -4.89
N TRP A 108 0.89 -8.29 -3.71
CA TRP A 108 1.20 -7.47 -2.52
C TRP A 108 2.50 -6.67 -2.66
N ILE A 109 3.52 -7.22 -3.32
CA ILE A 109 4.73 -6.48 -3.68
C ILE A 109 4.39 -5.34 -4.63
N LEU A 110 3.61 -5.60 -5.68
CA LEU A 110 3.20 -4.58 -6.66
C LEU A 110 2.38 -3.46 -6.00
N PHE A 111 1.46 -3.80 -5.09
CA PHE A 111 0.69 -2.83 -4.33
C PHE A 111 1.58 -1.95 -3.45
N GLN A 112 2.50 -2.56 -2.69
CA GLN A 112 3.44 -1.83 -1.85
C GLN A 112 4.31 -0.89 -2.70
N TYR A 113 4.84 -1.39 -3.82
CA TYR A 113 5.60 -0.59 -4.77
C TYR A 113 4.79 0.59 -5.30
N SER A 114 3.56 0.35 -5.76
CA SER A 114 2.67 1.38 -6.31
C SER A 114 2.51 2.56 -5.35
N LEU A 115 2.18 2.28 -4.10
CA LEU A 115 1.94 3.32 -3.10
C LEU A 115 3.23 4.00 -2.64
N LEU A 116 4.39 3.34 -2.72
CA LEU A 116 5.68 4.00 -2.53
C LEU A 116 5.97 5.00 -3.65
N ARG A 117 5.60 4.69 -4.91
CA ARG A 117 5.75 5.63 -6.03
C ARG A 117 4.84 6.84 -5.90
N VAL A 118 3.59 6.63 -5.45
CA VAL A 118 2.68 7.73 -5.08
C VAL A 118 3.29 8.61 -3.99
N ASP A 119 3.80 8.04 -2.90
CA ASP A 119 4.43 8.80 -1.81
C ASP A 119 5.65 9.60 -2.29
N MET A 120 6.50 9.01 -3.14
CA MET A 120 7.64 9.70 -3.74
C MET A 120 7.20 10.90 -4.60
N PHE A 121 6.18 10.72 -5.43
CA PHE A 121 5.61 11.80 -6.24
C PHE A 121 5.02 12.93 -5.37
N LEU A 122 4.20 12.59 -4.37
CA LEU A 122 3.65 13.60 -3.45
C LEU A 122 4.76 14.32 -2.67
N HIS A 123 5.83 13.61 -2.32
CA HIS A 123 6.98 14.21 -1.65
C HIS A 123 7.72 15.21 -2.55
N SER A 124 7.91 14.92 -3.85
CA SER A 124 8.52 15.87 -4.77
C SER A 124 7.66 17.12 -4.95
N MET A 125 6.34 16.96 -5.04
CA MET A 125 5.41 18.07 -5.14
C MET A 125 5.37 18.94 -3.86
N ASN A 126 5.61 18.34 -2.69
CA ASN A 126 5.63 19.09 -1.43
C ASN A 126 6.72 20.16 -1.36
N LEU A 127 7.84 19.97 -2.07
CA LEU A 127 8.88 20.99 -2.19
C LEU A 127 8.33 22.25 -2.89
N LYS A 128 7.51 22.06 -3.91
CA LYS A 128 6.87 23.14 -4.66
C LYS A 128 5.81 23.84 -3.83
N PHE A 129 4.85 23.09 -3.30
CA PHE A 129 3.65 23.66 -2.68
C PHE A 129 3.85 24.25 -1.29
N LEU A 130 4.38 23.49 -0.32
CA LEU A 130 4.50 24.01 1.05
C LEU A 130 5.82 24.72 1.33
N ARG A 131 6.92 24.31 0.66
CA ARG A 131 8.21 24.95 0.92
C ARG A 131 8.39 26.23 0.13
N ASN A 132 7.95 26.25 -1.14
CA ASN A 132 8.10 27.43 -1.98
C ASN A 132 6.82 28.25 -2.10
N GLY A 133 5.66 27.75 -1.65
CA GLY A 133 4.37 28.45 -1.76
C GLY A 133 3.87 28.57 -3.20
N ASP A 134 4.43 27.79 -4.13
CA ASP A 134 4.08 27.84 -5.55
C ASP A 134 3.02 26.80 -5.86
N TYR A 135 1.75 27.22 -5.91
CA TYR A 135 0.60 26.35 -6.19
C TYR A 135 0.26 26.21 -7.68
N SER A 136 1.08 26.78 -8.57
CA SER A 136 0.87 26.58 -10.00
C SER A 136 1.07 25.11 -10.35
N ILE A 137 0.23 24.57 -11.23
CA ILE A 137 0.37 23.20 -11.72
C ILE A 137 0.30 23.15 -13.24
N THR A 138 1.15 22.31 -13.83
CA THR A 138 1.07 22.00 -15.25
C THR A 138 -0.09 21.03 -15.52
N SER A 139 -0.47 20.89 -16.79
CA SER A 139 -1.47 19.88 -17.19
C SER A 139 -1.01 18.45 -16.88
N GLU A 140 0.29 18.19 -16.96
CA GLU A 140 0.89 16.90 -16.62
C GLU A 140 0.81 16.63 -15.11
N GLU A 141 1.24 17.60 -14.28
CA GLU A 141 1.16 17.50 -12.82
C GLU A 141 -0.30 17.30 -12.36
N ARG A 142 -1.25 18.02 -13.00
CA ARG A 142 -2.68 17.83 -12.77
C ARG A 142 -3.12 16.41 -13.08
N GLN A 143 -2.75 15.87 -14.25
CA GLN A 143 -3.12 14.50 -14.64
C GLN A 143 -2.54 13.45 -13.68
N GLN A 144 -1.32 13.67 -13.18
CA GLN A 144 -0.69 12.81 -12.18
C GLN A 144 -1.43 12.87 -10.84
N LEU A 145 -1.79 14.06 -10.36
CA LEU A 145 -2.56 14.23 -9.12
C LEU A 145 -3.98 13.63 -9.23
N GLU A 146 -4.64 13.79 -10.37
CA GLU A 146 -5.92 13.12 -10.67
C GLU A 146 -5.79 11.59 -10.70
N SER A 147 -4.65 11.09 -11.16
CA SER A 147 -4.35 9.65 -11.12
C SER A 147 -4.14 9.16 -9.68
N VAL A 148 -3.48 9.95 -8.82
CA VAL A 148 -3.36 9.65 -7.38
C VAL A 148 -4.73 9.58 -6.70
N ILE A 149 -5.63 10.53 -7.01
CA ILE A 149 -7.02 10.51 -6.52
C ILE A 149 -7.68 9.18 -6.88
N LYS A 150 -7.66 8.82 -8.17
CA LYS A 150 -8.27 7.59 -8.67
C LYS A 150 -7.71 6.32 -8.02
N VAL A 151 -6.40 6.27 -7.75
CA VAL A 151 -5.77 5.15 -7.02
C VAL A 151 -6.43 4.95 -5.66
N TYR A 152 -6.55 6.02 -4.86
CA TYR A 152 -7.10 5.91 -3.51
C TYR A 152 -8.62 5.73 -3.49
N GLU A 153 -9.35 6.32 -4.44
CA GLU A 153 -10.78 6.04 -4.63
C GLU A 153 -11.01 4.56 -4.97
N THR A 154 -10.20 4.00 -5.88
CA THR A 154 -10.26 2.57 -6.24
C THR A 154 -9.99 1.69 -5.01
N ILE A 155 -8.95 1.97 -4.24
CA ILE A 155 -8.63 1.21 -3.02
C ILE A 155 -9.79 1.27 -2.02
N ARG A 156 -10.38 2.45 -1.82
CA ARG A 156 -11.52 2.66 -0.92
C ARG A 156 -12.74 1.86 -1.37
N ASP A 157 -13.10 1.97 -2.64
CA ASP A 157 -14.32 1.39 -3.18
C ASP A 157 -14.24 -0.14 -3.20
N GLU A 158 -13.07 -0.66 -3.56
CA GLU A 158 -12.81 -2.10 -3.57
C GLU A 158 -12.75 -2.69 -2.17
N TYR A 159 -12.19 -1.96 -1.19
CA TYR A 159 -12.24 -2.36 0.21
C TYR A 159 -13.68 -2.35 0.78
N LYS A 160 -14.53 -1.41 0.35
CA LYS A 160 -15.94 -1.33 0.77
C LYS A 160 -16.82 -2.38 0.09
N SER A 161 -16.48 -2.78 -1.14
CA SER A 161 -17.10 -3.92 -1.78
C SER A 161 -16.75 -5.19 -0.99
N GLU A 162 -17.71 -6.08 -0.74
CA GLU A 162 -17.48 -7.35 -0.02
C GLU A 162 -16.59 -8.36 -0.79
N SER A 163 -15.67 -7.86 -1.64
CA SER A 163 -14.64 -8.66 -2.29
C SER A 163 -13.74 -9.26 -1.21
N ASN A 164 -13.94 -10.56 -0.96
CA ASN A 164 -13.13 -11.35 -0.03
C ASN A 164 -11.65 -11.49 -0.43
N SER A 165 -11.21 -10.83 -1.53
CA SER A 165 -9.81 -10.79 -1.93
C SER A 165 -9.37 -9.35 -2.19
N PRO A 166 -8.65 -8.73 -1.26
CA PRO A 166 -8.07 -7.39 -1.40
C PRO A 166 -6.93 -7.31 -2.44
N VAL A 167 -6.82 -8.33 -3.27
CA VAL A 167 -5.76 -8.53 -4.25
C VAL A 167 -6.33 -8.49 -5.67
N SER A 168 -7.67 -8.44 -5.82
CA SER A 168 -8.35 -8.26 -7.11
C SER A 168 -8.15 -6.85 -7.67
N PHE A 169 -8.15 -5.83 -6.81
CA PHE A 169 -8.12 -4.44 -7.26
C PHE A 169 -6.73 -3.94 -7.67
N ILE A 170 -5.66 -4.66 -7.31
CA ILE A 170 -4.29 -4.21 -7.58
C ILE A 170 -4.04 -4.11 -9.10
N ASP A 171 -4.68 -4.99 -9.87
CA ASP A 171 -4.64 -4.95 -11.33
C ASP A 171 -5.33 -3.67 -11.87
N LEU A 172 -6.37 -3.18 -11.17
CA LEU A 172 -7.13 -1.97 -11.53
C LEU A 172 -6.32 -0.68 -11.37
N LEU A 173 -5.25 -0.69 -10.56
CA LEU A 173 -4.40 0.49 -10.35
C LEU A 173 -3.45 0.76 -11.51
N SER A 174 -3.26 -0.21 -12.41
CA SER A 174 -2.16 -0.21 -13.37
C SER A 174 -2.16 1.00 -14.30
N GLU A 175 -3.34 1.41 -14.78
CA GLU A 175 -3.46 2.55 -15.70
C GLU A 175 -3.01 3.86 -15.03
N GLN A 176 -3.48 4.11 -13.82
CA GLN A 176 -3.14 5.31 -13.06
C GLN A 176 -1.67 5.30 -12.66
N MET A 177 -1.14 4.13 -12.31
CA MET A 177 0.26 4.00 -11.95
C MET A 177 1.21 4.22 -13.14
N MET A 178 0.82 3.88 -14.36
CA MET A 178 1.60 4.22 -15.57
C MET A 178 1.64 5.73 -15.85
N ILE A 179 0.65 6.50 -15.37
CA ILE A 179 0.65 7.97 -15.46
C ILE A 179 1.56 8.57 -14.37
N ILE A 180 1.54 7.99 -13.16
CA ILE A 180 2.32 8.46 -12.02
C ILE A 180 3.81 8.09 -12.16
N ASP A 181 4.10 6.93 -12.75
CA ASP A 181 5.45 6.39 -12.88
C ASP A 181 5.68 5.82 -14.28
N GLU A 182 6.46 6.53 -15.09
CA GLU A 182 6.78 6.13 -16.48
C GLU A 182 7.50 4.77 -16.59
N HIS A 183 8.10 4.29 -15.49
CA HIS A 183 8.80 3.02 -15.45
C HIS A 183 7.94 1.88 -14.88
N TYR A 184 6.66 2.14 -14.58
CA TYR A 184 5.79 1.18 -13.91
C TYR A 184 5.61 -0.13 -14.72
N THR A 185 5.55 -0.04 -16.05
CA THR A 185 5.45 -1.22 -16.93
C THR A 185 6.61 -2.18 -16.77
N ASN A 186 7.85 -1.67 -16.70
CA ASN A 186 9.03 -2.49 -16.49
C ASN A 186 8.96 -3.21 -15.14
N THR A 187 8.47 -2.53 -14.10
CA THR A 187 8.30 -3.13 -12.77
C THR A 187 7.23 -4.23 -12.78
N ILE A 188 6.12 -4.03 -13.49
CA ILE A 188 5.10 -5.08 -13.67
C ILE A 188 5.73 -6.32 -14.32
N GLU A 189 6.53 -6.15 -15.38
CA GLU A 189 7.19 -7.27 -16.08
C GLU A 189 8.15 -8.02 -15.17
N VAL A 190 8.96 -7.30 -14.39
CA VAL A 190 9.86 -7.91 -13.41
C VAL A 190 9.07 -8.71 -12.38
N ILE A 191 8.03 -8.12 -11.78
CA ILE A 191 7.24 -8.76 -10.71
C ILE A 191 6.42 -9.96 -11.24
N LYS A 192 5.89 -9.89 -12.48
CA LYS A 192 5.16 -11.00 -13.11
C LYS A 192 6.07 -12.10 -13.65
N GLY A 193 7.35 -11.81 -13.86
CA GLY A 193 8.36 -12.78 -14.27
C GLY A 193 8.93 -13.63 -13.13
N PHE A 194 8.60 -13.31 -11.88
CA PHE A 194 8.88 -14.09 -10.67
C PHE A 194 7.68 -14.94 -10.25
#